data_AF-A0A1J4SV39-F1
#
_entry.id   AF-A0A1J4SV39-F1
#
_cell.length_a   1.000
_cell.length_b   1.000
_cell.length_c   1.000
_cell.angle_alpha   90.00
_cell.angle_beta   90.00
_cell.angle_gamma   90.00
#
_symmetry.space_group_name_H-M   'P 1'
#
loop_
_entity.id
_entity.type
_entity.pdbx_description
1 polymer ?
#
loop_
_entity_poly.entity_id
_entity_poly.type
_entity_poly.pdbx_seq_one_letter_code
_entity_poly.pdbx_strand_id
1 'polypeptide(L)'
;MDRLFEHDLTTAVVAVRGHLPWSDMLTPARFDALVLLAFQLGISGLLKFQKMLAAMQRGDWASAERELWNSLMAKQIGDGKGKNEDRMDRLAAMILHDEYPKIAEAKA
;
A
#
# COMPACT_ATOMS: atom_id res chain seq x y z
N MET A 1 15.17 20.25 4.09
CA MET A 1 14.99 18.99 3.34
C MET A 1 15.32 17.85 4.28
N ASP A 2 14.29 17.18 4.80
CA ASP A 2 14.40 16.16 5.86
C ASP A 2 15.00 14.87 5.31
N ARG A 3 16.30 14.64 5.60
CA ARG A 3 17.06 13.44 5.18
C ARG A 3 16.45 12.11 5.66
N LEU A 4 15.54 12.14 6.63
CA LEU A 4 14.86 10.96 7.16
C LEU A 4 13.84 10.39 6.15
N PHE A 5 13.10 11.25 5.44
CA PHE A 5 12.01 10.83 4.57
C PHE A 5 12.50 10.12 3.29
N GLU A 6 13.56 10.67 2.67
CA GLU A 6 14.17 10.09 1.46
C GLU A 6 14.85 8.75 1.76
N HIS A 7 15.50 8.65 2.92
CA HIS A 7 16.12 7.43 3.39
C HIS A 7 15.09 6.34 3.68
N ASP A 8 13.98 6.70 4.33
CA ASP A 8 12.91 5.76 4.68
C ASP A 8 12.16 5.26 3.44
N LEU A 9 11.94 6.11 2.43
CA LEU A 9 11.34 5.68 1.16
C LEU A 9 12.26 4.72 0.40
N THR A 10 13.56 5.04 0.31
CA THR A 10 14.54 4.16 -0.34
C THR A 10 14.62 2.81 0.38
N THR A 11 14.60 2.82 1.71
CA THR A 11 14.56 1.61 2.54
C THR A 11 13.32 0.77 2.26
N ALA A 12 12.15 1.39 2.14
CA ALA A 12 10.90 0.69 1.82
C ALA A 12 10.94 0.04 0.44
N VAL A 13 11.43 0.74 -0.59
CA VAL A 13 11.60 0.20 -1.95
C VAL A 13 12.51 -1.03 -1.95
N VAL A 14 13.68 -0.92 -1.31
CA VAL A 14 14.65 -2.02 -1.21
C VAL A 14 14.06 -3.20 -0.44
N ALA A 15 13.36 -2.94 0.66
CA ALA A 15 12.76 -3.97 1.48
C ALA A 15 11.65 -4.74 0.72
N VAL A 16 10.80 -4.04 -0.03
CA VAL A 16 9.76 -4.65 -0.88
C VAL A 16 10.39 -5.55 -1.92
N ARG A 17 11.36 -5.06 -2.70
CA ARG A 17 12.04 -5.88 -3.72
C ARG A 17 12.75 -7.10 -3.11
N GLY A 18 13.41 -6.91 -1.97
CA GLY A 18 14.16 -7.98 -1.31
C GLY A 18 13.28 -9.11 -0.75
N HIS A 19 12.10 -8.78 -0.21
CA HIS A 19 11.21 -9.78 0.41
C HIS A 19 10.10 -10.26 -0.52
N LEU A 20 9.75 -9.48 -1.53
CA LEU A 20 8.74 -9.78 -2.53
C LEU A 20 9.33 -9.66 -3.94
N PRO A 21 10.24 -10.57 -4.37
CA PRO A 21 10.90 -10.46 -5.68
C PRO A 21 9.93 -10.45 -6.86
N TRP A 22 8.75 -11.04 -6.71
CA TRP A 22 7.69 -11.01 -7.72
C TRP A 22 7.09 -9.61 -7.94
N SER A 23 7.35 -8.65 -7.04
CA SER A 23 6.85 -7.28 -7.16
C SER A 23 7.44 -6.52 -8.36
N ASP A 24 8.58 -6.98 -8.90
CA ASP A 24 9.17 -6.40 -10.13
C ASP A 24 8.32 -6.63 -11.38
N MET A 25 7.34 -7.55 -11.33
CA MET A 25 6.38 -7.81 -12.42
C MET A 25 5.13 -6.92 -12.32
N LEU A 26 4.99 -6.13 -11.26
CA LEU A 26 3.85 -5.25 -11.06
C LEU A 26 4.00 -3.98 -11.90
N THR A 27 2.85 -3.39 -12.23
CA THR A 27 2.79 -2.04 -12.76
C THR A 27 3.25 -1.03 -11.70
N PRO A 28 3.69 0.18 -12.10
CA PRO A 28 4.19 1.18 -11.16
C PRO A 28 3.22 1.49 -10.01
N ALA A 29 1.93 1.69 -10.28
CA ALA A 29 0.97 2.03 -9.23
C ALA A 29 0.81 0.90 -8.20
N ARG A 30 0.76 -0.36 -8.65
CA ARG A 30 0.65 -1.52 -7.75
C ARG A 30 1.91 -1.73 -6.93
N PHE A 31 3.09 -1.52 -7.52
CA PHE A 31 4.36 -1.57 -6.80
C PHE A 31 4.42 -0.48 -5.72
N ASP A 32 4.06 0.75 -6.09
CA ASP A 32 4.03 1.88 -5.16
C ASP A 32 3.04 1.66 -4.01
N ALA A 33 1.94 0.94 -4.23
CA ALA A 33 1.03 0.57 -3.15
C ALA A 33 1.71 -0.30 -2.09
N LEU A 34 2.56 -1.26 -2.50
CA LEU A 34 3.36 -2.07 -1.58
C LEU A 34 4.41 -1.23 -0.85
N VAL A 35 5.07 -0.31 -1.57
CA VAL A 35 6.07 0.59 -0.99
C VAL A 35 5.44 1.51 0.04
N LEU A 36 4.27 2.09 -0.24
CA LEU A 36 3.53 2.94 0.68
C LEU A 36 3.13 2.18 1.96
N LEU A 37 2.66 0.94 1.82
CA LEU A 37 2.35 0.08 2.97
C LEU A 37 3.61 -0.26 3.78
N ALA A 38 4.73 -0.62 3.11
CA ALA A 38 6.00 -0.89 3.77
C ALA A 38 6.58 0.35 4.46
N PHE A 39 6.40 1.54 3.89
CA PHE A 39 6.82 2.80 4.49
C PHE A 39 6.02 3.11 5.76
N GLN A 40 4.70 2.89 5.74
CA GLN A 40 3.83 3.17 6.89
C GLN A 40 3.96 2.14 8.01
N LEU A 41 4.11 0.85 7.68
CA LEU A 41 4.04 -0.26 8.63
C LEU A 41 5.38 -0.93 8.90
N GLY A 42 6.42 -0.59 8.14
CA GLY A 42 7.62 -1.41 7.99
C GLY A 42 7.36 -2.68 7.18
N ILE A 43 8.44 -3.29 6.68
CA ILE A 43 8.35 -4.53 5.88
C ILE A 43 7.70 -5.68 6.66
N SER A 44 8.01 -5.82 7.96
CA SER A 44 7.41 -6.85 8.82
C SER A 44 5.90 -6.66 8.99
N GLY A 45 5.39 -5.43 8.90
CA GLY A 45 3.97 -5.14 8.90
C GLY A 45 3.31 -5.53 7.57
N LEU A 46 3.92 -5.14 6.44
CA LEU A 46 3.45 -5.52 5.10
C LEU A 46 3.36 -7.04 4.94
N LEU A 47 4.35 -7.80 5.41
CA LEU A 47 4.38 -9.27 5.29
C LEU A 47 3.25 -9.99 6.04
N LYS A 48 2.53 -9.30 6.94
CA LYS A 48 1.32 -9.85 7.59
C LYS A 48 0.10 -9.87 6.67
N PHE A 49 0.11 -9.13 5.55
CA PHE A 49 -0.97 -9.08 4.56
C PHE A 49 -0.92 -10.28 3.60
N GLN A 50 -0.73 -11.49 4.13
CA GLN A 50 -0.42 -12.70 3.36
C GLN A 50 -1.43 -12.97 2.23
N LYS A 51 -2.74 -12.78 2.51
CA LYS A 51 -3.79 -13.02 1.52
C LYS A 51 -3.79 -11.99 0.39
N MET A 52 -3.64 -10.71 0.72
CA MET A 52 -3.50 -9.62 -0.25
C MET A 52 -2.26 -9.84 -1.13
N LEU A 53 -1.10 -10.10 -0.51
CA LEU A 53 0.16 -10.35 -1.22
C LEU A 53 0.03 -11.54 -2.16
N ALA A 54 -0.55 -12.65 -1.71
CA ALA A 54 -0.77 -13.83 -2.55
C ALA A 54 -1.75 -13.56 -3.70
N ALA A 55 -2.77 -12.73 -3.50
CA ALA A 55 -3.69 -12.32 -4.55
C ALA A 55 -2.99 -11.43 -5.59
N MET A 56 -2.22 -10.42 -5.15
CA MET A 56 -1.43 -9.56 -6.03
C MET A 56 -0.41 -10.34 -6.86
N GLN A 57 0.28 -11.31 -6.24
CA GLN A 57 1.25 -12.15 -6.94
C GLN A 57 0.63 -12.97 -8.08
N ARG A 58 -0.65 -13.36 -7.94
CA ARG A 58 -1.39 -14.10 -8.98
C ARG A 58 -2.15 -13.20 -9.95
N GLY A 59 -2.08 -11.88 -9.78
CA GLY A 59 -2.85 -10.92 -10.58
C GLY A 59 -4.34 -10.85 -10.23
N ASP A 60 -4.75 -11.35 -9.07
CA ASP A 60 -6.13 -11.27 -8.58
C ASP A 60 -6.35 -9.97 -7.79
N TRP A 61 -6.55 -8.89 -8.55
CA TRP A 61 -6.60 -7.52 -8.02
C TRP A 61 -7.85 -7.24 -7.18
N ALA A 62 -8.99 -7.80 -7.58
CA ALA A 62 -10.24 -7.67 -6.82
C ALA A 62 -10.15 -8.37 -5.46
N SER A 63 -9.56 -9.58 -5.41
CA SER A 63 -9.32 -10.21 -4.11
C SER A 63 -8.28 -9.47 -3.29
N ALA A 64 -7.24 -8.90 -3.91
CA ALA A 64 -6.24 -8.11 -3.20
C ALA A 64 -6.86 -6.90 -2.51
N GLU A 65 -7.70 -6.14 -3.21
CA GLU A 65 -8.40 -4.96 -2.67
C GLU A 65 -9.35 -5.34 -1.53
N ARG A 66 -10.14 -6.42 -1.70
CA ARG A 66 -10.99 -6.94 -0.61
C ARG A 66 -10.19 -7.36 0.63
N GLU A 67 -9.05 -8.02 0.45
CA GLU A 67 -8.19 -8.45 1.56
C GLU A 67 -7.46 -7.26 2.22
N LEU A 68 -7.15 -6.20 1.48
CA LEU A 68 -6.65 -4.93 2.03
C LEU A 68 -7.66 -4.36 3.04
N TRP A 69 -8.94 -4.27 2.65
CA TRP A 69 -10.03 -3.80 3.51
C TRP A 69 -10.41 -4.75 4.64
N ASN A 70 -10.18 -6.06 4.48
CA ASN A 70 -10.46 -7.05 5.53
C ASN A 70 -9.34 -7.13 6.59
N SER A 71 -8.21 -6.44 6.35
CA SER A 71 -7.08 -6.45 7.27
C SER A 71 -7.36 -5.68 8.57
N LEU A 72 -6.61 -6.04 9.62
CA LEU A 72 -6.70 -5.40 10.93
C LEU A 72 -6.38 -3.89 10.88
N MET A 73 -5.65 -3.45 9.84
CA MET A 73 -5.36 -2.05 9.56
C MET A 73 -6.63 -1.25 9.22
N ALA A 74 -7.56 -1.81 8.45
CA ALA A 74 -8.85 -1.17 8.17
C ALA A 74 -9.68 -0.96 9.44
N LYS A 75 -9.59 -1.90 10.40
CA LYS A 75 -10.24 -1.79 11.72
C LYS A 75 -9.60 -0.70 12.58
N GLN A 76 -8.26 -0.58 12.57
CA GLN A 76 -7.54 0.45 13.32
C GLN A 76 -7.68 1.85 12.72
N ILE A 77 -7.87 1.93 11.40
CA ILE A 77 -8.11 3.18 10.67
C ILE A 77 -9.57 3.65 10.78
N GLY A 78 -10.53 2.72 10.88
CA GLY A 78 -11.97 3.02 10.99
C GLY A 78 -12.41 3.72 12.28
N ASP A 79 -11.64 3.61 13.37
CA ASP A 79 -11.96 4.30 14.64
C ASP A 79 -11.59 5.80 14.64
N GLY A 80 -10.91 6.29 13.59
CA GLY A 80 -10.47 7.68 13.43
C GLY A 80 -11.29 8.44 12.38
N LYS A 81 -12.40 9.05 12.81
CA LYS A 81 -13.29 9.93 12.01
C LYS A 81 -12.57 10.76 10.92
N GLY A 82 -12.82 10.42 9.65
CA GLY A 82 -12.92 11.38 8.54
C GLY A 82 -11.64 11.85 7.81
N LYS A 83 -10.44 11.30 8.06
CA LYS A 83 -9.21 11.67 7.32
C LYS A 83 -8.32 10.52 6.84
N ASN A 84 -8.56 9.28 7.28
CA ASN A 84 -7.76 8.11 6.87
C ASN A 84 -8.46 7.22 5.83
N GLU A 85 -9.75 7.46 5.52
CA GLU A 85 -10.47 6.76 4.43
C GLU A 85 -9.78 7.03 3.08
N ASP A 86 -9.44 8.30 2.78
CA ASP A 86 -8.75 8.72 1.56
C ASP A 86 -7.46 7.95 1.24
N ARG A 87 -6.75 7.46 2.27
CA ARG A 87 -5.49 6.73 2.09
C ARG A 87 -5.73 5.27 1.73
N MET A 88 -6.73 4.64 2.32
CA MET A 88 -7.11 3.26 2.00
C MET A 88 -7.78 3.22 0.62
N ASP A 89 -8.62 4.20 0.31
CA ASP A 89 -9.20 4.38 -1.03
C ASP A 89 -8.11 4.56 -2.08
N ARG A 90 -7.03 5.28 -1.75
CA ARG A 90 -5.88 5.41 -2.63
C ARG A 90 -5.17 4.09 -2.90
N LEU A 91 -4.86 3.34 -1.84
CA LEU A 91 -4.21 2.04 -1.98
C LEU A 91 -5.10 1.07 -2.76
N ALA A 92 -6.40 1.07 -2.47
CA ALA A 92 -7.40 0.28 -3.17
C ALA A 92 -7.44 0.64 -4.66
N ALA A 93 -7.45 1.93 -5.03
CA ALA A 93 -7.42 2.35 -6.42
C ALA A 93 -6.12 1.96 -7.14
N MET A 94 -4.97 2.12 -6.48
CA MET A 94 -3.67 1.70 -7.01
C MET A 94 -3.60 0.18 -7.24
N ILE A 95 -4.23 -0.61 -6.35
CA ILE A 95 -4.26 -2.08 -6.44
C ILE A 95 -5.31 -2.58 -7.44
N LEU A 96 -6.51 -2.01 -7.44
CA LEU A 96 -7.63 -2.52 -8.25
C LEU A 96 -7.61 -1.92 -9.65
N HIS A 97 -7.49 -0.60 -9.74
CA HIS A 97 -7.64 0.17 -10.98
C HIS A 97 -6.31 0.49 -11.66
N ASP A 98 -5.18 0.29 -10.97
CA ASP A 98 -3.84 0.63 -11.49
C ASP A 98 -3.66 2.13 -11.75
N GLU A 99 -4.30 2.95 -10.91
CA GLU A 99 -4.32 4.40 -11.04
C GLU A 99 -3.78 5.10 -9.80
N TYR A 100 -3.17 6.26 -10.00
CA TYR A 100 -2.85 7.18 -8.92
C TYR A 100 -4.01 8.16 -8.74
N PRO A 101 -4.88 7.98 -7.73
CA PRO A 101 -5.99 8.89 -7.53
C PRO A 101 -5.47 10.28 -7.16
N LYS A 102 -6.10 11.29 -7.74
CA LYS A 102 -5.81 12.69 -7.45
C LYS A 102 -6.04 12.93 -5.96
N ILE A 103 -5.05 13.55 -5.31
CA ILE A 103 -5.23 14.03 -3.95
C ILE A 103 -6.35 15.07 -4.02
N ALA A 104 -7.46 14.84 -3.31
CA ALA A 104 -8.39 15.95 -3.06
C ALA A 104 -7.55 17.02 -2.37
N GLU A 105 -7.37 18.17 -3.04
CA GLU A 105 -6.67 19.30 -2.45
C GLU A 105 -7.27 19.51 -1.05
N ALA A 106 -6.41 19.41 -0.04
CA ALA A 106 -6.81 19.69 1.33
C ALA A 106 -7.49 21.07 1.29
N LYS A 107 -8.81 21.11 1.53
CA LYS A 107 -9.53 22.37 1.64
C LYS A 107 -8.79 23.19 2.69
N ALA A 108 -8.15 24.25 2.22
CA ALA A 108 -7.51 25.27 3.03
C ALA A 108 -8.52 25.94 3.97
#